data_AF-A0A7V8XIY4-F1
#
_entry.id   AF-A0A7V8XIY4-F1
#
_cell.length_a   1.000
_cell.length_b   1.000
_cell.length_c   1.000
_cell.angle_alpha   90.00
_cell.angle_beta   90.00
_cell.angle_gamma   90.00
#
_symmetry.space_group_name_H-M   'P 1'
#
loop_
_entity.id
_entity.type
_entity.pdbx_description
1 polymer ?
#
loop_
_entity_poly.entity_id
_entity_poly.type
_entity_poly.pdbx_seq_one_letter_code
_entity_poly.pdbx_strand_id
1 'polypeptide(L)'
;MARLKTFDEETVLDRAMDLFWRQGYEGTGVQDLVDELGISRSSLYATFGGKEQLFLRIFERYCSSEAGPRHALLTGPGSPLAGIRALLLGLADAPSEYPDRRGCLVVNSAMERIPGDAGTTAAVTGQLARLEEALHAT
;
A
#
# COMPACT_ATOMS: atom_id res chain seq x y z
N MET A 1 37.47 2.01 4.70
CA MET A 1 36.39 1.72 3.72
C MET A 1 35.26 1.04 4.47
N ALA A 2 34.15 1.76 4.69
CA ALA A 2 33.00 1.22 5.40
C ALA A 2 32.29 0.19 4.49
N ARG A 3 32.10 -1.02 5.00
CA ARG A 3 31.28 -2.04 4.33
C ARG A 3 29.83 -1.56 4.38
N LEU A 4 29.32 -1.02 3.27
CA LEU A 4 27.89 -0.72 3.13
C LEU A 4 27.12 -2.02 3.41
N LYS A 5 26.31 -2.03 4.47
CA LYS A 5 25.31 -3.07 4.65
C LYS A 5 24.31 -2.89 3.51
N THR A 6 24.38 -3.76 2.52
CA THR A 6 23.32 -3.92 1.52
C THR A 6 22.10 -4.48 2.25
N PHE A 7 20.99 -3.76 2.25
CA PHE A 7 19.71 -4.25 2.73
C PHE A 7 18.88 -4.74 1.54
N ASP A 8 17.91 -5.59 1.81
CA ASP A 8 16.93 -6.01 0.80
C ASP A 8 15.82 -4.96 0.72
N GLU A 9 15.66 -4.34 -0.45
CA GLU A 9 14.68 -3.26 -0.66
C GLU A 9 13.24 -3.75 -0.50
N GLU A 10 12.95 -4.97 -0.91
CA GLU A 10 11.62 -5.57 -0.82
C GLU A 10 11.22 -5.78 0.64
N THR A 11 12.11 -6.37 1.44
CA THR A 11 11.93 -6.49 2.89
C THR A 11 11.74 -5.12 3.55
N VAL A 12 12.47 -4.09 3.10
CA VAL A 12 12.31 -2.72 3.62
C VAL A 12 10.93 -2.16 3.28
N LEU A 13 10.43 -2.35 2.05
CA LEU A 13 9.10 -1.90 1.65
C LEU A 13 8.00 -2.60 2.46
N ASP A 14 8.11 -3.91 2.69
CA ASP A 14 7.11 -4.65 3.47
C ASP A 14 7.05 -4.17 4.92
N ARG A 15 8.20 -3.97 5.56
CA ARG A 15 8.27 -3.47 6.94
C ARG A 15 7.78 -2.03 7.07
N ALA A 16 8.13 -1.18 6.09
CA ALA A 16 7.64 0.19 6.05
C ALA A 16 6.13 0.24 5.81
N MET A 17 5.60 -0.66 4.98
CA MET A 17 4.16 -0.80 4.76
C MET A 17 3.43 -1.13 6.05
N ASP A 18 3.91 -2.13 6.78
CA ASP A 18 3.32 -2.51 8.06
C ASP A 18 3.39 -1.36 9.09
N LEU A 19 4.47 -0.58 9.10
CA LEU A 19 4.60 0.59 9.99
C LEU A 19 3.55 1.67 9.64
N PHE A 20 3.48 2.08 8.37
CA PHE A 20 2.49 3.06 7.92
C PHE A 20 1.05 2.58 8.11
N TRP A 21 0.79 1.28 7.98
CA TRP A 21 -0.54 0.72 8.20
C TRP A 21 -0.95 0.80 9.67
N ARG A 22 -0.03 0.56 10.60
CA ARG A 22 -0.29 0.63 12.04
C ARG A 22 -0.40 2.06 12.57
N GLN A 23 0.43 2.97 12.06
CA GLN A 23 0.59 4.31 12.64
C GLN A 23 0.02 5.45 11.80
N GLY A 24 -0.36 5.19 10.55
CA GLY A 24 -0.66 6.23 9.57
C GLY A 24 0.60 6.89 9.03
N TYR A 25 0.46 7.64 7.95
CA TYR A 25 1.55 8.41 7.38
C TYR A 25 1.98 9.54 8.32
N GLU A 26 1.06 10.37 8.80
CA GLU A 26 1.36 11.54 9.65
C GLU A 26 1.91 11.12 11.01
N GLY A 27 1.43 9.99 11.55
CA GLY A 27 1.92 9.41 12.79
C GLY A 27 3.33 8.80 12.72
N THR A 28 3.86 8.57 11.51
CA THR A 28 5.17 7.94 11.30
C THR A 28 6.25 8.99 10.98
N GLY A 29 7.25 9.14 11.84
CA GLY A 29 8.41 10.00 11.60
C GLY A 29 9.50 9.34 10.76
N VAL A 30 10.44 10.15 10.24
CA VAL A 30 11.66 9.63 9.58
C VAL A 30 12.52 8.82 10.56
N GLN A 31 12.52 9.17 11.84
CA GLN A 31 13.26 8.42 12.85
C GLN A 31 12.63 7.06 13.11
N ASP A 32 11.30 6.98 13.19
CA ASP A 32 10.59 5.71 13.33
C ASP A 32 10.89 4.77 12.15
N LEU A 33 10.96 5.31 10.92
CA LEU A 33 11.39 4.56 9.75
C LEU A 33 12.84 4.06 9.87
N VAL A 34 13.77 4.91 10.32
CA VAL A 34 15.17 4.49 10.51
C VAL A 34 15.27 3.37 11.54
N ASP A 35 14.56 3.50 12.64
CA ASP A 35 14.61 2.56 13.76
C ASP A 35 13.91 1.24 13.42
N GLU A 36 12.73 1.30 12.81
CA GLU A 36 12.03 0.12 12.31
C GLU A 36 12.87 -0.55 11.23
N LEU A 37 13.21 0.14 10.14
CA LEU A 37 13.81 -0.49 8.95
C LEU A 37 15.27 -0.94 9.18
N GLY A 38 15.94 -0.43 10.23
CA GLY A 38 17.33 -0.75 10.53
C GLY A 38 18.32 -0.21 9.50
N ILE A 39 17.92 0.83 8.76
CA ILE A 39 18.73 1.50 7.74
C ILE A 39 19.15 2.89 8.22
N SER A 40 20.26 3.40 7.70
CA SER A 40 20.65 4.78 8.02
C SER A 40 19.69 5.79 7.37
N ARG A 41 19.55 6.97 7.98
CA ARG A 41 18.80 8.09 7.36
C ARG A 41 19.35 8.42 5.98
N SER A 42 20.67 8.37 5.79
CA SER A 42 21.29 8.58 4.47
C SER A 42 20.84 7.55 3.44
N SER A 43 20.75 6.27 3.82
CA SER A 43 20.25 5.19 2.96
C SER A 43 18.78 5.38 2.62
N LEU A 44 17.94 5.79 3.57
CA LEU A 44 16.52 6.09 3.34
C LEU A 44 16.37 7.12 2.22
N TYR A 45 17.08 8.24 2.30
CA TYR A 45 17.02 9.29 1.28
C TYR A 45 17.69 8.88 -0.03
N ALA A 46 18.85 8.22 0.02
CA ALA A 46 19.59 7.83 -1.19
C ALA A 46 18.85 6.77 -2.03
N THR A 47 18.17 5.81 -1.38
CA THR A 47 17.50 4.69 -2.06
C THR A 47 16.04 5.00 -2.38
N PHE A 48 15.32 5.58 -1.41
CA PHE A 48 13.87 5.74 -1.50
C PHE A 48 13.43 7.18 -1.75
N GLY A 49 14.34 8.16 -1.66
CA GLY A 49 14.00 9.59 -1.84
C GLY A 49 13.43 10.26 -0.59
N GLY A 50 13.22 9.52 0.50
CA GLY A 50 12.65 10.01 1.76
C GLY A 50 11.31 9.36 2.08
N LYS A 51 10.67 9.84 3.16
CA LYS A 51 9.39 9.31 3.67
C LYS A 51 8.29 9.32 2.61
N GLU A 52 8.17 10.41 1.87
CA GLU A 52 7.09 10.60 0.89
C GLU A 52 7.21 9.63 -0.29
N GLN A 53 8.38 9.57 -0.92
CA GLN A 53 8.62 8.69 -2.05
C GLN A 53 8.61 7.21 -1.61
N LEU A 54 9.08 6.90 -0.40
CA LEU A 54 8.92 5.57 0.19
C LEU A 54 7.44 5.20 0.33
N PHE A 55 6.62 6.10 0.88
CA PHE A 55 5.19 5.89 1.04
C PHE A 55 4.48 5.65 -0.30
N LEU A 56 4.77 6.44 -1.34
CA LEU A 56 4.16 6.25 -2.66
C LEU A 56 4.54 4.90 -3.29
N ARG A 57 5.79 4.43 -3.12
CA ARG A 57 6.20 3.09 -3.57
C ARG A 57 5.46 1.98 -2.82
N ILE A 58 5.29 2.14 -1.51
CA ILE A 58 4.52 1.23 -0.67
C ILE A 58 3.05 1.20 -1.10
N PHE A 59 2.47 2.36 -1.37
CA PHE A 59 1.09 2.47 -1.83
C PHE A 59 0.91 1.71 -3.15
N GLU A 60 1.80 1.92 -4.12
CA GLU A 60 1.77 1.19 -5.39
C GLU A 60 1.95 -0.32 -5.19
N ARG A 61 2.89 -0.73 -4.33
CA ARG A 61 3.11 -2.14 -3.97
C ARG A 61 1.89 -2.77 -3.33
N TYR A 62 1.25 -2.10 -2.37
CA TYR A 62 0.02 -2.58 -1.76
C TYR A 62 -1.05 -2.80 -2.83
N CYS A 63 -1.19 -1.86 -3.74
CA CYS A 63 -2.18 -1.98 -4.79
C CYS A 63 -1.89 -3.09 -5.79
N SER A 64 -0.63 -3.40 -6.08
CA SER A 64 -0.28 -4.49 -6.99
C SER A 64 -0.34 -5.87 -6.33
N SER A 65 0.06 -5.98 -5.07
CA SER A 65 0.14 -7.26 -4.33
C SER A 65 -1.15 -7.67 -3.64
N GLU A 66 -1.92 -6.70 -3.11
CA GLU A 66 -3.10 -6.96 -2.29
C GLU A 66 -4.40 -6.59 -3.03
N ALA A 67 -4.43 -5.49 -3.77
CA ALA A 67 -5.63 -5.06 -4.51
C ALA A 67 -5.72 -5.66 -5.93
N GLY A 68 -4.57 -5.84 -6.60
CA GLY A 68 -4.48 -6.38 -7.97
C GLY A 68 -5.13 -7.75 -8.13
N PRO A 69 -4.80 -8.76 -7.31
CA PRO A 69 -5.44 -10.08 -7.37
C PRO A 69 -6.95 -10.01 -7.13
N ARG A 70 -7.41 -9.07 -6.30
CA ARG A 70 -8.84 -8.82 -6.06
C ARG A 70 -9.55 -8.25 -7.28
N HIS A 71 -8.91 -7.34 -8.01
CA HIS A 71 -9.47 -6.80 -9.26
C HIS A 71 -9.55 -7.87 -10.35
N ALA A 72 -8.60 -8.82 -10.39
CA ALA A 72 -8.62 -9.92 -11.35
C ALA A 72 -9.84 -10.86 -11.17
N LEU A 73 -10.50 -10.85 -10.00
CA LEU A 73 -11.76 -11.58 -9.78
C LEU A 73 -12.92 -11.01 -10.62
N LEU A 74 -12.85 -9.72 -10.98
CA LEU A 74 -13.85 -9.06 -11.79
C LEU A 74 -13.65 -9.42 -13.26
N THR A 75 -12.42 -9.39 -13.76
CA THR A 75 -12.12 -9.70 -15.16
C THR A 75 -11.93 -11.20 -15.44
N GLY A 76 -12.21 -12.05 -14.45
CA GLY A 76 -12.07 -13.50 -14.55
C GLY A 76 -13.20 -14.15 -15.37
N PRO A 77 -12.98 -15.37 -15.90
CA PRO A 77 -14.02 -16.08 -16.65
C PRO A 77 -15.19 -16.43 -15.73
N GLY A 78 -16.43 -16.15 -16.17
CA GLY A 78 -17.63 -16.54 -15.44
C GLY A 78 -18.71 -15.45 -15.42
N SER A 79 -19.58 -15.50 -14.41
CA SER A 79 -20.62 -14.49 -14.21
C SER A 79 -20.05 -13.23 -13.53
N PRO A 80 -20.34 -12.02 -14.04
CA PRO A 80 -19.98 -10.76 -13.39
C PRO A 80 -20.38 -10.69 -11.91
N LEU A 81 -21.61 -11.13 -11.60
CA LEU A 81 -22.11 -11.16 -10.23
C LEU A 81 -21.32 -12.12 -9.34
N ALA A 82 -20.80 -13.22 -9.90
CA ALA A 82 -19.96 -14.15 -9.15
C ALA A 82 -18.59 -13.51 -8.82
N GLY A 83 -17.99 -12.78 -9.76
CA GLY A 83 -16.76 -12.02 -9.54
C GLY A 83 -16.93 -10.94 -8.48
N ILE A 84 -18.00 -10.13 -8.57
CA ILE A 84 -18.34 -9.11 -7.56
C ILE A 84 -18.55 -9.76 -6.19
N ARG A 85 -19.29 -10.88 -6.13
CA ARG A 85 -19.51 -11.61 -4.87
C ARG A 85 -18.21 -12.11 -4.26
N ALA A 86 -17.31 -12.68 -5.07
CA ALA A 86 -16.02 -13.16 -4.61
C ALA A 86 -15.14 -12.02 -4.05
N LEU A 87 -15.12 -10.87 -4.74
CA LEU A 87 -14.43 -9.66 -4.27
C LEU A 87 -14.95 -9.21 -2.90
N LEU A 88 -16.28 -9.08 -2.74
CA LEU A 88 -16.88 -8.62 -1.50
C LEU A 88 -16.64 -9.59 -0.33
N LEU A 89 -16.71 -10.90 -0.58
CA LEU A 89 -16.40 -11.90 0.44
C LEU A 89 -14.93 -11.87 0.84
N GLY A 90 -14.00 -11.77 -0.12
CA GLY A 90 -12.57 -11.66 0.18
C GLY A 90 -12.24 -10.39 0.99
N LEU A 91 -12.95 -9.28 0.75
CA LEU A 91 -12.84 -8.07 1.57
C LEU A 91 -13.37 -8.26 2.99
N ALA A 92 -14.44 -9.05 3.16
CA ALA A 92 -15.01 -9.34 4.48
C ALA A 92 -14.12 -10.28 5.31
N ASP A 93 -13.38 -11.19 4.67
CA ASP A 93 -12.51 -12.15 5.34
C ASP A 93 -11.12 -11.58 5.69
N ALA A 94 -10.63 -10.59 4.93
CA ALA A 94 -9.30 -9.99 5.12
C ALA A 94 -8.95 -9.53 6.55
N PRO A 95 -9.88 -8.94 7.35
CA PRO A 95 -9.59 -8.56 8.74
C PRO A 95 -9.22 -9.74 9.66
N SER A 96 -9.66 -10.95 9.32
CA SER A 96 -9.36 -12.16 10.11
C SER A 96 -7.96 -12.70 9.85
N GLU A 97 -7.40 -12.44 8.65
CA GLU A 97 -6.06 -12.88 8.26
C GLU A 97 -4.96 -11.96 8.83
N TYR A 98 -5.30 -10.68 9.07
CA TYR A 98 -4.35 -9.67 9.55
C TYR A 98 -4.95 -8.81 10.68
N PRO A 99 -5.04 -9.33 11.91
CA PRO A 99 -5.70 -8.64 13.02
C PRO A 99 -5.07 -7.29 13.37
N ASP A 100 -3.78 -7.12 13.08
CA ASP A 100 -3.04 -5.88 13.32
C ASP A 100 -3.12 -4.87 12.17
N ARG A 101 -3.64 -5.27 11.00
CA ARG A 101 -3.83 -4.40 9.83
C ARG A 101 -5.28 -3.89 9.80
N ARG A 102 -5.51 -2.75 10.43
CA ARG A 102 -6.87 -2.17 10.54
C ARG A 102 -7.27 -1.47 9.24
N GLY A 103 -8.09 -2.15 8.43
CA GLY A 103 -8.73 -1.58 7.25
C GLY A 103 -7.85 -1.55 6.01
N CYS A 104 -8.34 -0.92 4.93
CA CYS A 104 -7.64 -0.81 3.65
C CYS A 104 -6.64 0.33 3.67
N LEU A 105 -5.39 0.08 3.27
CA LEU A 105 -4.34 1.11 3.22
C LEU A 105 -4.73 2.28 2.31
N VAL A 106 -5.39 2.02 1.18
CA VAL A 106 -5.89 3.06 0.26
C VAL A 106 -6.90 3.97 0.96
N VAL A 107 -7.88 3.39 1.66
CA VAL A 107 -8.92 4.15 2.36
C VAL A 107 -8.33 4.95 3.51
N ASN A 108 -7.48 4.33 4.33
CA ASN A 108 -6.81 5.00 5.45
C ASN A 108 -5.98 6.19 4.96
N SER A 109 -5.22 6.01 3.88
CA SER A 109 -4.41 7.08 3.28
C SER A 109 -5.25 8.22 2.74
N ALA A 110 -6.39 7.91 2.09
CA ALA A 110 -7.31 8.92 1.60
C ALA A 110 -7.90 9.75 2.75
N MET A 111 -8.34 9.09 3.83
CA MET A 111 -8.91 9.75 5.00
C MET A 111 -7.90 10.64 5.73
N GLU A 112 -6.63 10.25 5.74
CA GLU A 112 -5.57 10.99 6.42
C GLU A 112 -5.05 12.19 5.62
N ARG A 113 -4.93 12.05 4.28
CA ARG A 113 -4.11 12.97 3.47
C ARG A 113 -4.89 13.77 2.41
N ILE A 114 -6.09 13.36 2.04
CA ILE A 114 -6.91 14.08 1.04
C ILE A 114 -7.82 15.08 1.78
N PRO A 115 -7.97 16.32 1.29
CA PRO A 115 -7.47 16.87 0.01
C PRO A 115 -6.08 17.51 0.06
N GLY A 116 -5.38 17.46 1.20
CA GLY A 116 -4.15 18.21 1.43
C GLY A 116 -2.93 17.76 0.61
N ASP A 117 -2.95 16.54 0.09
CA ASP A 117 -1.81 15.95 -0.61
C ASP A 117 -2.16 15.48 -2.04
N ALA A 118 -1.54 16.14 -3.03
CA ALA A 118 -1.75 15.84 -4.44
C ALA A 118 -1.21 14.47 -4.85
N GLY A 119 -0.12 14.01 -4.22
CA GLY A 119 0.49 12.70 -4.51
C GLY A 119 -0.45 11.55 -4.14
N THR A 120 -0.96 11.56 -2.91
CA THR A 120 -1.96 10.60 -2.43
C THR A 120 -3.27 10.73 -3.18
N THR A 121 -3.70 11.96 -3.49
CA THR A 121 -4.90 12.17 -4.32
C THR A 121 -4.77 11.43 -5.65
N ALA A 122 -3.67 11.65 -6.39
CA ALA A 122 -3.43 10.99 -7.67
C ALA A 122 -3.31 9.47 -7.53
N ALA A 123 -2.65 8.99 -6.47
CA ALA A 123 -2.50 7.57 -6.22
C ALA A 123 -3.85 6.89 -5.93
N VAL A 124 -4.67 7.47 -5.04
CA VAL A 124 -6.00 6.95 -4.69
C VAL A 124 -6.95 6.98 -5.89
N THR A 125 -7.03 8.10 -6.61
CA THR A 125 -7.90 8.19 -7.79
C THR A 125 -7.48 7.21 -8.88
N GLY A 126 -6.18 7.01 -9.08
CA GLY A 126 -5.66 6.00 -10.00
C GLY A 126 -6.08 4.58 -9.65
N GLN A 127 -6.18 4.24 -8.36
CA GLN A 127 -6.66 2.90 -7.96
C GLN A 127 -8.16 2.73 -8.11
N LEU A 128 -8.93 3.75 -7.77
CA LEU A 128 -10.38 3.73 -7.98
C LEU A 128 -10.71 3.59 -9.47
N ALA A 129 -10.00 4.32 -10.34
CA ALA A 129 -10.16 4.19 -11.78
C ALA A 129 -9.89 2.75 -12.28
N ARG A 130 -8.83 2.08 -11.79
CA ARG A 130 -8.56 0.67 -12.13
C ARG A 130 -9.65 -0.28 -11.68
N LEU A 131 -10.25 -0.04 -10.51
CA LEU A 131 -11.38 -0.84 -10.03
C LEU A 131 -12.63 -0.60 -10.88
N GLU A 132 -12.93 0.66 -11.23
CA GLU A 132 -14.05 1.03 -12.10
C GLU A 132 -13.88 0.42 -13.51
N GLU A 133 -12.68 0.48 -14.09
CA GLU A 133 -12.37 -0.18 -15.36
C GLU A 133 -12.61 -1.69 -15.29
N ALA A 134 -12.20 -2.34 -14.21
CA ALA A 134 -12.43 -3.77 -14.01
C ALA A 134 -13.93 -4.11 -13.87
N LEU A 135 -14.71 -3.24 -13.22
CA LEU A 135 -16.17 -3.38 -13.10
C LEU A 135 -16.92 -3.10 -14.42
N HIS A 136 -16.38 -2.26 -15.29
CA HIS A 136 -16.97 -2.02 -16.61
C HIS A 136 -16.56 -3.09 -17.64
N ALA A 137 -15.47 -3.81 -17.39
CA ALA A 137 -15.00 -4.90 -18.24
C ALA A 137 -15.71 -6.24 -17.96
N THR A 138 -16.43 -6.36 -16.83
CA THR A 138 -17.26 -7.53 -16.47
C THR A 138 -18.45 -7.75 -17.40
#